data_AF-A0A5U3EZW4-F1
#
_entry.id   AF-A0A5U3EZW4-F1
#
_cell.length_a   1.000
_cell.length_b   1.000
_cell.length_c   1.000
_cell.angle_alpha   90.00
_cell.angle_beta   90.00
_cell.angle_gamma   90.00
#
_symmetry.space_group_name_H-M   'P 1'
#
loop_
_entity.id
_entity.type
_entity.pdbx_description
1 polymer ?
#
loop_
_entity_poly.entity_id
_entity_poly.type
_entity_poly.pdbx_seq_one_letter_code
_entity_poly.pdbx_strand_id
1 'polypeptide(L)' 'MALIELKKISKEYSGKKVLDTVSLKIEPGEMKVIMGPSGCGKTTLLRCLVRLENPDYGN' A
#
# COMPACT_ATOMS: atom_id res chain seq x y z
N MET A 1 12.21 -9.67 -12.02
CA MET A 1 12.44 -8.95 -10.74
C MET A 1 11.38 -7.86 -10.69
N ALA A 2 10.66 -7.71 -9.58
CA ALA A 2 9.58 -6.72 -9.50
C ALA A 2 10.14 -5.32 -9.76
N LEU A 3 9.42 -4.49 -10.51
CA LEU A 3 9.77 -3.07 -10.63
C LEU A 3 9.43 -2.32 -9.33
N ILE A 4 8.28 -2.66 -8.74
CA ILE A 4 7.81 -2.11 -7.48
C ILE A 4 7.31 -3.27 -6.60
N GLU A 5 7.66 -3.23 -5.32
CA GLU A 5 7.23 -4.24 -4.35
C GLU A 5 6.96 -3.59 -2.99
N LEU A 6 5.79 -3.88 -2.42
CA LEU A 6 5.42 -3.64 -1.03
C LEU A 6 5.26 -4.99 -0.34
N LYS A 7 5.93 -5.16 0.80
CA LYS A 7 5.95 -6.41 1.57
C LYS A 7 5.28 -6.21 2.92
N LYS A 8 4.09 -6.82 3.06
CA LYS A 8 3.36 -6.93 4.32
C LYS A 8 3.24 -5.60 5.07
N ILE A 9 2.92 -4.54 4.35
CA ILE A 9 2.86 -3.20 4.94
C ILE A 9 1.59 -3.01 5.77
N SER A 10 1.74 -2.32 6.90
CA SER A 10 0.62 -1.91 7.73
C SER A 10 0.69 -0.40 7.99
N LYS A 11 -0.47 0.22 8.13
CA LYS A 11 -0.59 1.65 8.44
C LYS A 11 -1.77 1.89 9.36
N GLU A 12 -1.52 2.64 10.42
CA GLU A 12 -2.48 3.00 11.45
C GLU A 12 -2.55 4.52 11.61
N TYR A 13 -3.75 5.04 11.85
CA TYR A 13 -3.94 6.41 12.31
C TYR A 13 -4.83 6.37 13.54
N SER A 14 -4.34 6.94 14.64
CA SER A 14 -5.11 7.09 15.89
C SER A 14 -5.78 5.80 16.36
N GLY A 15 -5.06 4.67 16.35
CA GLY A 15 -5.61 3.37 16.78
C GLY A 15 -6.38 2.60 15.69
N LYS A 16 -6.66 3.22 14.53
CA LYS A 16 -7.40 2.59 13.43
C LYS A 16 -6.45 2.11 12.35
N LYS A 17 -6.37 0.78 12.17
CA LYS A 17 -5.69 0.17 11.02
C LYS A 17 -6.39 0.56 9.72
N VAL A 18 -5.65 1.24 8.85
CA VAL A 18 -6.09 1.61 7.48
C VAL A 18 -5.51 0.65 6.45
N LEU A 19 -4.29 0.17 6.67
CA LEU A 19 -3.70 -0.96 5.94
C LEU A 19 -3.33 -2.04 6.94
N ASP A 20 -3.68 -3.28 6.65
CA ASP A 20 -3.36 -4.42 7.50
C ASP A 20 -2.62 -5.49 6.69
N THR A 21 -1.29 -5.53 6.83
CA THR A 21 -0.40 -6.55 6.26
C THR A 21 -0.54 -6.71 4.74
N VAL A 22 -0.68 -5.59 4.01
CA VAL A 22 -0.89 -5.57 2.56
C VAL A 22 0.40 -5.83 1.81
N SER A 23 0.38 -6.72 0.82
CA SER A 23 1.51 -6.94 -0.10
C SER A 23 1.08 -6.66 -1.53
N LEU A 24 1.94 -5.99 -2.29
CA LEU A 24 1.69 -5.63 -3.68
C LEU A 24 2.99 -5.75 -4.47
N LYS A 25 2.94 -6.44 -5.60
CA LYS A 25 4.05 -6.55 -6.55
C LYS A 25 3.59 -5.98 -7.89
N ILE A 26 4.43 -5.20 -8.56
CA ILE A 26 4.17 -4.70 -9.91
C ILE A 26 5.37 -5.05 -10.78
N GLU A 27 5.11 -5.83 -11.83
CA GLU A 27 6.12 -6.22 -12.81
C GLU A 27 6.29 -5.13 -13.89
N PRO A 28 7.44 -5.08 -14.58
CA PRO A 28 7.62 -4.17 -15.71
C PRO A 28 6.52 -4.34 -16.77
N GLY A 29 5.88 -3.23 -17.18
CA GLY A 29 4.79 -3.22 -18.16
C GLY A 29 3.42 -3.62 -17.61
N GLU A 30 3.32 -3.97 -16.32
CA GLU A 30 2.05 -4.32 -15.70
C GLU A 30 1.24 -3.09 -15.29
N MET A 31 -0.04 -3.08 -15.62
CA MET A 31 -1.01 -2.08 -15.14
C MET A 31 -1.90 -2.71 -14.07
N LYS A 32 -1.93 -2.13 -12.87
CA LYS A 32 -2.84 -2.53 -11.79
C LYS A 32 -3.85 -1.45 -11.49
N VAL A 33 -5.07 -1.88 -11.15
CA VAL A 33 -6.16 -1.01 -10.71
C VAL A 33 -6.44 -1.30 -9.24
N ILE A 34 -6.44 -0.26 -8.41
CA ILE A 34 -6.79 -0.36 -7.00
C ILE A 34 -8.24 0.12 -6.83
N MET A 35 -9.13 -0.79 -6.44
CA MET A 35 -10.55 -0.54 -6.29
C MET A 35 -11.04 -0.84 -4.87
N GLY A 36 -12.15 -0.20 -4.49
CA GLY A 36 -12.80 -0.40 -3.19
C GLY A 36 -13.55 0.86 -2.72
N PRO A 37 -14.39 0.73 -1.68
CA PRO A 37 -15.20 1.83 -1.14
C PRO A 37 -14.38 3.03 -0.66
N SER A 38 -15.01 4.19 -0.49
CA SER A 38 -14.33 5.35 0.12
C SER A 38 -13.86 5.00 1.53
N GLY A 39 -12.66 5.47 1.91
CA GLY A 39 -12.07 5.22 3.23
C GLY A 39 -11.42 3.85 3.44
N CYS A 40 -11.40 2.95 2.44
CA CYS A 40 -10.79 1.62 2.59
C CYS A 40 -9.25 1.58 2.46
N GLY A 41 -8.57 2.72 2.45
CA GLY A 41 -7.09 2.79 2.44
C GLY A 41 -6.40 2.86 1.08
N LYS A 42 -7.12 2.98 -0.05
CA LYS A 42 -6.51 3.06 -1.41
C LYS A 42 -5.48 4.19 -1.55
N THR A 43 -5.86 5.41 -1.16
CA THR A 43 -4.98 6.57 -1.23
C THR A 43 -3.78 6.40 -0.29
N THR A 44 -3.99 5.84 0.90
CA THR A 44 -2.91 5.52 1.85
C THR A 44 -1.93 4.50 1.26
N LEU A 45 -2.43 3.43 0.61
CA LEU A 45 -1.60 2.43 -0.07
C LEU A 45 -0.74 3.07 -1.18
N LEU A 46 -1.36 3.89 -2.04
CA LEU A 46 -0.63 4.59 -3.11
C LEU A 46 0.42 5.56 -2.55
N ARG A 47 0.10 6.30 -1.48
CA ARG A 47 1.03 7.21 -0.82
C ARG A 47 2.21 6.47 -0.18
N CYS A 48 1.98 5.29 0.40
CA CYS A 48 3.04 4.42 0.89
C CYS A 48 3.92 3.92 -0.26
N LEU A 49 3.30 3.50 -1.37
CA LEU A 49 4.00 3.02 -2.57
C LEU A 49 4.97 4.06 -3.15
N VAL A 50 4.57 5.34 -3.17
CA VAL A 50 5.40 6.44 -3.67
C VAL A 50 6.21 7.16 -2.56
N ARG A 51 6.26 6.61 -1.34
CA ARG A 51 6.95 7.20 -0.17
C ARG A 51 6.55 8.64 0.19
N LEU A 52 5.33 9.04 -0.15
CA LEU A 52 4.74 10.26 0.41
C LEU A 52 4.33 10.06 1.88
N GLU A 53 4.11 8.80 2.27
CA GLU A 53 3.92 8.38 3.65
C GLU A 53 4.73 7.11 3.91
N ASN A 54 5.21 6.93 5.14
CA ASN A 54 5.90 5.71 5.54
C ASN A 54 4.88 4.71 6.12
N PRO A 55 4.94 3.42 5.76
CA PRO A 55 4.21 2.39 6.48
C PRO A 55 4.76 2.29 7.90
N ASP A 56 3.91 1.87 8.85
CA ASP A 56 4.34 1.69 10.25
C ASP A 56 5.04 0.34 10.44
N TYR A 57 4.72 -0.64 9.58
CA TYR A 57 5.35 -1.96 9.52
C TYR A 57 5.50 -2.40 8.06
N GLY A 58 6.42 -3.33 7.80
CA GLY A 58 6.73 -3.81 6.45
C GLY A 58 7.67 -2.89 5.69
N ASN A 59 7.92 -3.19 4.42
CA ASN A 59 8.89 -2.46 3.59
C ASN A 59 8.54 -2.43 2.10
#